data_AF-A0A5B9FXQ2-F1
#
_entry.id   AF-A0A5B9FXQ2-F1
#
_cell.length_a   1.000
_cell.length_b   1.000
_cell.length_c   1.000
_cell.angle_alpha   90.00
_cell.angle_beta   90.00
_cell.angle_gamma   90.00
#
_symmetry.space_group_name_H-M   'P 1'
#
loop_
_entity.id
_entity.type
_entity.pdbx_description
1 polymer ?
#
loop_
_entity_poly.entity_id
_entity_poly.type
_entity_poly.pdbx_seq_one_letter_code
_entity_poly.pdbx_strand_id
1 'polypeptide(L)'
;MKPFNLDKEPKIKSGFTTPDNYFNDFTEKLMQQLPEREVKVVPLYKRATVWVSSIAAILVVALGVSVFFKMDTQTVVQPDATTLENYLVYQTDITPSDFIQGLDESDIKELEASIAVSDEAIENYFSNENYDIYINE
;
A
#
# COMPACT_ATOMS: atom_id res chain seq x y z
N MET A 1 27.30 -98.37 -30.80
CA MET A 1 28.11 -97.39 -30.03
C MET A 1 27.99 -97.73 -28.55
N LYS A 2 29.07 -97.63 -27.77
CA LYS A 2 29.02 -97.86 -26.31
C LYS A 2 28.30 -96.69 -25.63
N PRO A 3 27.51 -96.91 -24.56
CA PRO A 3 26.82 -95.85 -23.84
C PRO A 3 27.83 -94.99 -23.06
N PHE A 4 27.89 -93.70 -23.37
CA PHE A 4 28.69 -92.72 -22.64
C PHE A 4 28.00 -92.42 -21.30
N ASN A 5 28.64 -92.78 -20.18
CA ASN A 5 28.12 -92.62 -18.83
C ASN A 5 28.95 -91.54 -18.11
N LEU A 6 28.41 -90.33 -18.00
CA LEU A 6 29.10 -89.15 -17.47
C LEU A 6 29.46 -89.26 -15.97
N ASP A 7 28.80 -90.15 -15.24
CA ASP A 7 28.96 -90.30 -13.78
C ASP A 7 30.17 -91.14 -13.36
N LYS A 8 30.78 -91.89 -14.30
CA LYS A 8 31.85 -92.85 -14.01
C LYS A 8 33.25 -92.35 -14.36
N GLU A 9 33.38 -91.18 -14.98
CA GLU A 9 34.67 -90.58 -15.32
C GLU A 9 35.07 -89.48 -14.32
N PRO A 10 36.37 -89.31 -14.03
CA PRO A 10 36.84 -88.28 -13.11
C PRO A 10 36.47 -86.89 -13.65
N LYS A 11 35.60 -86.18 -12.92
CA LYS A 11 35.21 -84.80 -13.26
C LYS A 11 36.46 -83.92 -13.33
N ILE A 12 36.72 -83.35 -14.50
CA ILE A 12 37.81 -82.37 -14.69
C ILE A 12 37.51 -81.20 -13.76
N LYS A 13 38.42 -80.92 -12.82
CA LYS A 13 38.30 -79.76 -11.95
C LYS A 13 38.45 -78.50 -12.80
N SER A 14 37.50 -77.57 -12.68
CA SER A 14 37.58 -76.26 -13.33
C SER A 14 38.91 -75.59 -12.98
N GLY A 15 39.69 -75.18 -13.98
CA GLY A 15 40.91 -74.39 -13.77
C GLY A 15 40.63 -72.96 -13.27
N PHE A 16 39.37 -72.55 -13.31
CA PHE A 16 38.89 -71.30 -12.73
C PHE A 16 38.19 -71.63 -11.41
N THR A 17 38.87 -71.35 -10.30
CA THR A 17 38.32 -71.42 -8.94
C THR A 17 38.42 -70.03 -8.33
N THR A 18 37.40 -69.63 -7.59
CA THR A 18 37.44 -68.37 -6.84
C THR A 18 38.20 -68.57 -5.54
N PRO A 19 38.92 -67.55 -5.05
CA PRO A 19 39.54 -67.60 -3.73
C PRO A 19 38.50 -67.85 -2.63
N ASP A 20 38.93 -68.50 -1.56
CA ASP A 20 38.11 -68.70 -0.36
C ASP A 20 37.56 -67.34 0.12
N ASN A 21 36.26 -67.32 0.47
CA ASN A 21 35.54 -66.14 0.94
C ASN A 21 35.42 -64.94 -0.03
N TYR A 22 35.76 -65.09 -1.33
CA TYR A 22 35.63 -64.01 -2.30
C TYR A 22 34.24 -63.34 -2.30
N PHE A 23 33.18 -64.15 -2.30
CA PHE A 23 31.79 -63.66 -2.30
C PHE A 23 31.29 -63.23 -0.92
N ASN A 24 31.93 -63.72 0.16
CA ASN A 24 31.55 -63.36 1.53
C ASN A 24 31.94 -61.90 1.82
N ASP A 25 33.11 -61.47 1.35
CA ASP A 25 33.64 -60.12 1.62
C ASP A 25 33.30 -59.10 0.51
N PHE A 26 32.73 -59.56 -0.60
CA PHE A 26 32.46 -58.72 -1.78
C PHE A 26 31.54 -57.54 -1.48
N THR A 27 30.45 -57.79 -0.74
CA THR A 27 29.47 -56.75 -0.40
C THR A 27 30.09 -55.67 0.47
N GLU A 28 30.92 -56.04 1.43
CA GLU A 28 31.58 -55.08 2.32
C GLU A 28 32.58 -54.21 1.56
N LYS A 29 33.40 -54.82 0.70
CA LYS A 29 34.33 -54.08 -0.18
C LYS A 29 33.61 -53.13 -1.12
N LEU A 30 32.45 -53.55 -1.67
CA LEU A 30 31.64 -52.70 -2.54
C LEU A 30 31.08 -51.48 -1.76
N MET A 31 30.56 -51.69 -0.55
CA MET A 31 30.03 -50.59 0.27
C MET A 31 31.11 -49.60 0.69
N GLN A 32 32.32 -50.05 1.00
CA GLN A 32 33.46 -49.19 1.32
C GLN A 32 33.96 -48.36 0.14
N GLN A 33 33.71 -48.82 -1.10
CA GLN A 33 34.07 -48.10 -2.32
C GLN A 33 33.00 -47.10 -2.78
N LEU A 34 31.80 -47.12 -2.18
CA LEU A 34 30.78 -46.14 -2.49
C LEU A 34 31.09 -44.80 -1.79
N PRO A 35 30.95 -43.66 -2.49
CA PRO A 35 31.11 -42.35 -1.85
C PRO A 35 30.05 -42.17 -0.77
N GLU A 36 30.47 -41.77 0.43
CA GLU A 36 29.55 -41.41 1.50
C GLU A 36 28.66 -40.25 1.04
N ARG A 37 27.34 -40.47 1.13
CA ARG A 37 26.37 -39.41 0.84
C ARG A 37 26.36 -38.44 2.02
N GLU A 38 27.18 -37.40 1.93
CA GLU A 38 27.09 -36.26 2.83
C GLU A 38 25.73 -35.56 2.63
N VAL A 39 24.85 -35.69 3.62
CA VAL A 39 23.58 -34.96 3.62
C VAL A 39 23.89 -33.49 3.88
N LYS A 40 23.63 -32.63 2.90
CA LYS A 40 23.83 -31.18 3.05
C LYS A 40 22.93 -30.63 4.16
N VAL A 41 23.46 -30.53 5.37
CA VAL A 41 22.80 -29.88 6.50
C VAL A 41 23.01 -28.37 6.41
N VAL A 42 21.91 -27.63 6.35
CA VAL A 42 21.94 -26.16 6.41
C VAL A 42 21.46 -25.72 7.80
N PRO A 43 22.26 -24.95 8.55
CA PRO A 43 21.84 -24.47 9.86
C PRO A 43 20.64 -23.53 9.78
N LEU A 44 19.57 -23.86 10.53
CA LEU A 44 18.29 -23.13 10.54
C LEU A 44 18.42 -21.67 11.01
N TYR A 45 19.36 -21.37 11.92
CA TYR A 45 19.59 -20.01 12.41
C TYR A 45 20.05 -19.05 11.28
N LYS A 46 20.67 -19.56 10.21
CA LYS A 46 21.07 -18.74 9.05
C LYS A 46 19.88 -18.34 8.17
N ARG A 47 18.71 -18.94 8.35
CA ARG A 47 17.46 -18.52 7.67
C ARG A 47 16.69 -17.45 8.44
N ALA A 48 16.98 -17.26 9.73
CA ALA A 48 16.33 -16.23 10.54
C ALA A 48 16.64 -14.81 10.04
N THR A 49 17.83 -14.58 9.47
CA THR A 49 18.19 -13.28 8.85
C THR A 49 17.30 -12.92 7.67
N VAL A 50 16.81 -13.91 6.92
CA VAL A 50 15.85 -13.68 5.82
C VAL A 50 14.50 -13.21 6.39
N TRP A 51 14.04 -13.81 7.48
CA TRP A 51 12.80 -13.41 8.16
C TRP A 51 12.91 -12.01 8.77
N VAL A 52 14.04 -11.72 9.42
CA VAL A 52 14.32 -10.39 10.00
C VAL A 52 14.40 -9.33 8.90
N SER A 53 14.99 -9.65 7.74
CA SER A 53 15.04 -8.76 6.57
C SER A 53 13.64 -8.44 6.03
N SER A 54 12.75 -9.45 5.92
CA SER A 54 11.36 -9.23 5.51
C SER A 54 10.60 -8.31 6.48
N ILE A 55 10.77 -8.50 7.78
CA ILE A 55 10.15 -7.63 8.80
C ILE A 55 10.69 -6.20 8.70
N ALA A 56 12.01 -6.04 8.53
CA ALA A 56 12.63 -4.73 8.37
C ALA A 56 12.15 -4.00 7.11
N ALA A 57 12.01 -4.70 5.99
CA ALA A 57 11.49 -4.14 4.75
C ALA A 57 10.05 -3.62 4.91
N ILE A 58 9.18 -4.40 5.59
CA ILE A 58 7.80 -3.98 5.87
C ILE A 58 7.79 -2.72 6.73
N LEU A 59 8.64 -2.63 7.75
CA LEU A 59 8.76 -1.43 8.59
C LEU A 59 9.22 -0.21 7.78
N VAL A 60 10.22 -0.36 6.91
CA VAL A 60 10.70 0.73 6.06
C VAL A 60 9.61 1.21 5.10
N VAL A 61 8.88 0.27 4.47
CA VAL A 61 7.74 0.61 3.59
C VAL A 61 6.64 1.31 4.39
N ALA A 62 6.24 0.79 5.55
CA ALA A 62 5.19 1.38 6.38
C ALA A 62 5.54 2.80 6.83
N LEU A 63 6.78 3.02 7.27
CA LEU A 63 7.26 4.36 7.64
C LEU A 63 7.36 5.29 6.43
N GLY A 64 7.91 4.81 5.30
CA GLY A 64 8.02 5.58 4.07
C GLY A 64 6.66 6.02 3.53
N VAL A 65 5.69 5.10 3.52
CA VAL A 65 4.31 5.36 3.12
C VAL A 65 3.64 6.35 4.08
N SER A 66 3.82 6.20 5.39
CA SER A 66 3.26 7.14 6.37
C SER A 66 3.83 8.56 6.24
N VAL A 67 5.12 8.70 5.92
CA VAL A 67 5.73 10.01 5.68
C VAL A 67 5.23 10.60 4.37
N PHE A 68 5.16 9.78 3.31
CA PHE A 68 4.67 10.20 2.00
C PHE A 68 3.24 10.75 2.06
N PHE A 69 2.32 10.05 2.75
CA PHE A 69 0.94 10.52 2.91
C PHE A 69 0.81 11.79 3.77
N LYS A 70 1.78 12.10 4.63
CA LYS A 70 1.79 13.35 5.42
C LYS A 70 2.32 14.56 4.64
N MET A 71 3.01 14.35 3.52
CA MET A 71 3.54 15.45 2.70
C MET A 71 2.47 16.04 1.76
N ASP A 72 1.40 15.31 1.47
CA ASP A 72 0.29 15.75 0.60
C ASP A 72 -0.87 16.40 1.39
N THR A 73 -0.73 16.62 2.69
CA THR A 73 -1.66 17.52 3.36
C THR A 73 -1.23 18.95 3.03
N GLN A 74 -1.64 19.46 1.87
CA GLN A 74 -1.79 20.90 1.71
C GLN A 74 -2.74 21.35 2.81
N THR A 75 -2.18 21.88 3.90
CA THR A 75 -2.96 22.71 4.80
C THR A 75 -3.43 23.86 3.92
N VAL A 76 -4.69 23.84 3.50
CA VAL A 76 -5.34 25.02 2.93
C VAL A 76 -5.27 26.04 4.06
N VAL A 77 -4.24 26.90 4.00
CA VAL A 77 -4.12 28.02 4.91
C VAL A 77 -5.35 28.86 4.62
N GLN A 78 -6.31 28.83 5.53
CA GLN A 78 -7.49 29.67 5.38
C GLN A 78 -6.98 31.11 5.31
N PRO A 79 -7.31 31.85 4.24
CA PRO A 79 -6.84 33.22 4.11
C PRO A 79 -7.33 34.02 5.32
N ASP A 80 -6.45 34.90 5.82
CA ASP A 80 -6.82 35.83 6.87
C ASP A 80 -7.99 36.72 6.42
N ALA A 81 -8.81 37.19 7.35
CA ALA A 81 -9.99 38.00 7.05
C ALA A 81 -9.63 39.23 6.18
N THR A 82 -8.50 39.88 6.49
CA THR A 82 -7.99 41.02 5.71
C THR A 82 -7.65 40.65 4.26
N THR A 83 -7.17 39.43 4.02
CA THR A 83 -6.84 38.94 2.68
C THR A 83 -8.10 38.62 1.89
N LEU A 84 -9.10 38.04 2.56
CA LEU A 84 -10.41 37.74 1.98
C LEU A 84 -11.15 39.03 1.58
N GLU A 85 -11.17 40.03 2.46
CA GLU A 85 -11.80 41.33 2.18
C GLU A 85 -11.17 42.01 0.97
N ASN A 86 -9.84 42.07 0.91
CA ASN A 86 -9.13 42.62 -0.24
C ASN A 86 -9.48 41.86 -1.53
N TYR A 87 -9.54 40.53 -1.48
CA TYR A 87 -9.94 39.73 -2.64
C TYR A 87 -11.36 40.10 -3.11
N LEU A 88 -12.33 40.20 -2.19
CA LEU A 88 -13.71 40.56 -2.52
C LEU A 88 -13.84 41.99 -3.07
N VAL A 89 -13.05 42.94 -2.57
CA VAL A 89 -13.07 44.34 -3.02
C VAL A 89 -12.46 44.50 -4.42
N TYR A 90 -11.38 43.77 -4.72
CA TYR A 90 -10.70 43.88 -6.01
C TYR A 90 -11.27 42.95 -7.09
N GLN A 91 -12.10 41.98 -6.73
CA GLN A 91 -12.73 41.08 -7.69
C GLN A 91 -13.88 41.78 -8.40
N THR A 92 -13.70 42.08 -9.68
CA THR A 92 -14.70 42.81 -10.51
C THR A 92 -15.88 41.96 -10.96
N ASP A 93 -15.76 40.64 -10.85
CA ASP A 93 -16.76 39.70 -11.38
C ASP A 93 -17.84 39.32 -10.36
N ILE A 94 -17.67 39.73 -9.10
CA ILE A 94 -18.66 39.47 -8.04
C ILE A 94 -19.53 40.71 -7.89
N THR A 95 -20.83 40.53 -8.09
CA THR A 95 -21.83 41.60 -7.95
C THR A 95 -22.53 41.53 -6.60
N PRO A 96 -23.11 42.64 -6.11
CA PRO A 96 -23.98 42.63 -4.92
C PRO A 96 -25.05 41.52 -4.93
N SER A 97 -25.59 41.20 -6.11
CA SER A 97 -26.58 40.14 -6.31
C SER A 97 -26.05 38.73 -6.05
N ASP A 98 -24.75 38.51 -6.21
CA ASP A 98 -24.12 37.20 -5.97
C ASP A 98 -23.99 36.93 -4.47
N PHE A 99 -23.81 37.99 -3.65
CA PHE A 99 -23.84 37.87 -2.21
C PHE A 99 -25.25 37.52 -1.72
N ILE A 100 -26.28 38.16 -2.26
CA ILE A 100 -27.69 37.91 -1.87
C ILE A 100 -28.08 36.45 -2.16
N GLN A 101 -27.62 35.89 -3.29
CA GLN A 101 -27.85 34.49 -3.63
C GLN A 101 -27.17 33.49 -2.68
N GLY A 102 -26.10 33.92 -2.01
CA GLY A 102 -25.36 33.11 -1.05
C GLY A 102 -25.92 33.14 0.38
N LEU A 103 -26.91 34.00 0.65
CA LEU A 103 -27.56 34.09 1.97
C LEU A 103 -28.71 33.11 2.07
N ASP A 104 -28.81 32.42 3.20
CA ASP A 104 -29.98 31.61 3.54
C ASP A 104 -31.00 32.37 4.42
N GLU A 105 -32.15 31.74 4.69
CA GLU A 105 -33.22 32.35 5.49
C GLU A 105 -32.76 32.70 6.91
N SER A 106 -31.80 31.96 7.46
CA SER A 106 -31.26 32.22 8.79
C SER A 106 -30.32 33.42 8.79
N ASP A 107 -29.48 33.55 7.77
CA ASP A 107 -28.59 34.70 7.58
C ASP A 107 -29.39 36.00 7.42
N ILE A 108 -30.47 35.95 6.62
CA ILE A 108 -31.36 37.10 6.39
C ILE A 108 -32.00 37.54 7.71
N LYS A 109 -32.48 36.58 8.51
CA LYS A 109 -33.13 36.87 9.80
C LYS A 109 -32.17 37.47 10.83
N GLU A 110 -30.91 37.03 10.83
CA GLU A 110 -29.87 37.62 11.67
C GLU A 110 -29.53 39.05 11.22
N LEU A 111 -29.45 39.27 9.91
CA LEU A 111 -29.22 40.59 9.34
C LEU A 111 -30.36 41.56 9.69
N GLU A 112 -31.62 41.14 9.52
CA GLU A 112 -32.81 41.91 9.91
C GLU A 112 -32.79 42.29 11.40
N ALA A 113 -32.34 41.39 12.28
CA ALA A 113 -32.23 41.67 13.71
C ALA A 113 -31.08 42.64 14.04
N SER A 114 -30.01 42.65 13.24
CA SER A 114 -28.85 43.53 13.41
C SER A 114 -29.08 44.96 12.91
N ILE A 115 -29.99 45.14 11.96
CA ILE A 115 -30.31 46.45 11.40
C ILE A 115 -31.38 47.11 12.29
N ALA A 116 -30.96 48.09 13.10
CA ALA A 116 -31.90 48.99 13.75
C ALA A 116 -32.43 50.01 12.73
N VAL A 117 -33.47 49.62 11.98
CA VAL A 117 -34.15 50.54 11.07
C VAL A 117 -35.01 51.50 11.90
N SER A 118 -34.65 52.79 11.94
CA SER A 118 -35.50 53.82 12.52
C SER A 118 -36.54 54.30 11.52
N ASP A 119 -37.75 54.63 11.99
CA ASP A 119 -38.81 55.24 11.15
C ASP A 119 -38.31 56.50 10.43
N GLU A 120 -37.42 57.26 11.08
CA GLU A 120 -36.78 58.45 10.49
C GLU A 120 -35.87 58.11 9.30
N ALA A 121 -35.13 56.99 9.35
CA ALA A 121 -34.30 56.55 8.23
C ALA A 121 -35.16 56.10 7.04
N ILE A 122 -36.30 55.48 7.32
CA ILE A 122 -37.29 55.07 6.31
C ILE A 122 -37.91 56.31 5.65
N GLU A 123 -38.39 57.26 6.44
CA GLU A 123 -39.01 58.50 5.96
C GLU A 123 -38.02 59.33 5.12
N ASN A 124 -36.76 59.40 5.55
CA ASN A 124 -35.69 60.09 4.81
C ASN A 124 -35.32 59.37 3.50
N TYR A 125 -35.32 58.04 3.46
CA TYR A 125 -35.12 57.28 2.21
C TYR A 125 -36.25 57.57 1.21
N PHE A 126 -37.51 57.48 1.66
CA PHE A 126 -38.67 57.75 0.81
C PHE A 126 -38.78 59.22 0.38
N SER A 127 -38.29 60.15 1.19
CA SER A 127 -38.32 61.59 0.86
C SER A 127 -37.22 62.02 -0.11
N ASN A 128 -36.07 61.31 -0.13
CA ASN A 128 -34.94 61.65 -1.01
C ASN A 128 -34.99 60.94 -2.37
N GLU A 129 -35.68 59.80 -2.48
CA GLU A 129 -35.95 59.21 -3.78
C GLU A 129 -37.08 59.98 -4.49
N ASN A 130 -36.77 60.51 -5.66
CA ASN A 130 -37.71 61.30 -6.45
C ASN A 130 -38.74 60.38 -7.14
N TYR A 131 -39.82 60.04 -6.43
CA TYR A 131 -40.93 59.23 -6.96
C TYR A 131 -41.91 60.01 -7.85
N ASP A 132 -41.70 61.31 -8.10
CA ASP A 132 -42.60 62.15 -8.92
C ASP A 132 -42.75 61.66 -10.38
N ILE A 133 -41.91 60.74 -10.83
CA ILE A 133 -41.95 60.16 -12.18
C ILE A 133 -43.05 59.09 -12.32
N TYR A 134 -43.52 58.47 -11.23
CA TYR A 134 -44.42 57.30 -11.29
C TYR A 134 -45.87 57.58 -10.83
N ILE A 135 -46.18 58.79 -10.34
CA ILE A 135 -47.50 59.13 -9.77
C ILE A 135 -48.28 60.14 -10.65
N ASN A 136 -47.77 60.47 -11.84
CA ASN A 136 -48.40 61.42 -12.79
C ASN A 136 -48.76 60.79 -14.15
N GLU A 137 -49.19 59.52 -14.16
CA GLU A 137 -49.93 58.94 -15.30
C GLU A 137 -51.24 58.30 -14.82
#